data_AF-A0A377WIW1-F1
#
_entry.id   AF-A0A377WIW1-F1
#
_cell.length_a   1.000
_cell.length_b   1.000
_cell.length_c   1.000
_cell.angle_alpha   90.00
_cell.angle_beta   90.00
_cell.angle_gamma   90.00
#
_symmetry.space_group_name_H-M   'P 1'
#
loop_
_entity.id
_entity.type
_entity.pdbx_description
1 polymer ?
#
loop_
_entity_poly.entity_id
_entity_poly.type
_entity_poly.pdbx_seq_one_letter_code
_entity_poly.pdbx_strand_id
1 'polypeptide(L)' 'MQDAADAAKRAHDVQTMLIGMDEGCGKVPVNLILVHAQDHIMTSMLARELIAELIEVQRQLQHRN' A
#
# COMPACT_ATOMS: atom_id res chain seq x y z
N MET A 1 -7.29 -3.41 11.84
CA MET A 1 -7.18 -3.63 10.38
C MET A 1 -7.95 -2.59 9.57
N GLN A 2 -9.17 -2.20 9.97
CA GLN A 2 -9.96 -1.19 9.22
C GLN A 2 -9.25 0.14 9.02
N ASP A 3 -8.75 0.78 10.08
CA ASP A 3 -8.06 2.08 9.95
C ASP A 3 -6.84 2.02 9.01
N ALA A 4 -6.09 0.91 9.05
CA ALA A 4 -4.94 0.69 8.18
C ALA A 4 -5.36 0.48 6.72
N ALA A 5 -6.51 -0.16 6.47
CA ALA A 5 -7.07 -0.31 5.14
C ALA A 5 -7.57 1.03 4.58
N ASP A 6 -8.24 1.83 5.41
CA ASP A 6 -8.73 3.15 4.99
C ASP A 6 -7.57 4.12 4.71
N ALA A 7 -6.53 4.10 5.55
CA ALA A 7 -5.32 4.90 5.33
C ALA A 7 -4.59 4.47 4.04
N ALA A 8 -4.43 3.17 3.81
CA ALA A 8 -3.81 2.64 2.61
C ALA A 8 -4.61 2.99 1.34
N LYS A 9 -5.94 2.91 1.40
CA LYS A 9 -6.81 3.31 0.29
C LYS A 9 -6.60 4.78 -0.09
N ARG A 10 -6.62 5.68 0.89
CA ARG A 10 -6.36 7.12 0.64
C ARG A 10 -4.99 7.37 0.03
N ALA A 11 -3.95 6.68 0.52
CA ALA A 11 -2.60 6.80 -0.04
C ALA A 11 -2.52 6.28 -1.49
N HIS A 12 -3.17 5.14 -1.76
CA HIS A 12 -3.24 4.54 -3.09
C HIS A 12 -4.02 5.41 -4.09
N ASP A 13 -5.09 6.08 -3.66
CA ASP A 13 -5.86 7.00 -4.50
C ASP A 13 -5.00 8.18 -4.96
N VAL A 14 -4.18 8.75 -4.06
CA VAL A 14 -3.21 9.81 -4.41
C VAL A 14 -2.14 9.28 -5.35
N GLN A 15 -1.59 8.09 -5.10
CA GLN A 15 -0.61 7.46 -6.00
C GLN A 15 -1.18 7.24 -7.40
N THR A 16 -2.43 6.77 -7.49
CA THR A 16 -3.15 6.57 -8.77
C THR A 16 -3.35 7.90 -9.51
N MET A 17 -3.73 8.96 -8.79
CA MET A 17 -3.84 10.31 -9.37
C MET A 17 -2.50 10.77 -9.96
N LEU A 18 -1.40 10.62 -9.23
CA LEU A 18 -0.06 11.01 -9.68
C LEU A 18 0.38 10.24 -10.93
N ILE A 19 0.10 8.93 -10.99
CA ILE A 19 0.35 8.10 -12.18
C ILE A 19 -0.52 8.57 -13.36
N GLY A 20 -1.79 8.91 -13.10
CA GLY A 20 -2.69 9.43 -14.12
C GLY A 20 -2.23 10.76 -14.71
N MET A 21 -1.68 11.65 -13.88
CA MET A 21 -1.09 12.93 -14.31
C MET A 21 0.15 12.75 -15.18
N ASP A 22 0.85 11.61 -15.06
CA ASP A 22 1.99 11.30 -15.89
C ASP A 22 1.59 11.00 -17.34
N GLU A 23 0.31 10.66 -17.57
CA GLU A 23 -0.27 10.24 -18.86
C GLU A 23 0.56 9.15 -19.57
N GLY A 24 1.37 8.40 -18.82
CA GLY A 24 2.32 7.41 -19.35
C GLY A 24 3.46 8.00 -20.18
N CYS A 25 3.68 9.32 -20.14
CA CYS A 25 4.71 10.01 -20.92
C CYS A 25 5.72 10.79 -20.05
N GLY A 26 5.80 10.53 -18.75
CA GLY A 26 6.82 11.13 -17.89
C GLY A 26 6.60 12.61 -17.62
N LYS A 27 5.35 13.09 -17.70
CA LYS A 27 4.99 14.50 -17.52
C LYS A 27 5.11 14.97 -16.07
N VAL A 28 5.09 14.06 -15.10
CA VAL A 28 5.24 14.40 -13.68
C VAL A 28 6.73 14.38 -13.29
N PRO A 29 7.28 15.48 -12.75
CA PRO A 29 8.67 15.50 -12.29
C PRO A 29 8.91 14.49 -11.17
N VAL A 30 9.62 13.40 -11.50
CA VAL A 30 10.02 12.39 -10.51
C VAL A 30 11.25 12.88 -9.76
N ASN A 31 11.05 13.26 -8.50
CA ASN A 31 12.13 13.64 -7.58
C ASN A 31 12.34 12.55 -6.51
N LEU A 32 13.49 12.59 -5.82
CA LEU A 32 13.86 11.60 -4.82
C LEU A 32 12.82 11.47 -3.70
N ILE A 33 12.19 12.57 -3.28
CA ILE A 33 11.15 12.56 -2.23
C ILE A 33 9.91 11.82 -2.74
N LEU A 34 9.52 12.03 -4.00
CA LEU A 34 8.37 11.36 -4.61
C LEU A 34 8.61 9.86 -4.77
N VAL A 35 9.82 9.45 -5.15
CA VAL A 35 10.21 8.03 -5.19
C VAL A 35 10.13 7.43 -3.78
N HIS A 36 10.75 8.10 -2.80
CA HIS A 36 10.75 7.63 -1.41
C HIS A 36 9.33 7.51 -0.82
N ALA A 37 8.45 8.46 -1.14
CA ALA A 37 7.05 8.40 -0.73
C ALA A 37 6.33 7.19 -1.34
N GLN A 38 6.53 6.91 -2.63
CA GLN A 38 5.96 5.73 -3.29
C GLN A 38 6.51 4.42 -2.72
N ASP A 39 7.81 4.34 -2.45
CA ASP A 39 8.44 3.16 -1.83
C ASP A 39 7.80 2.84 -0.47
N HIS A 40 7.59 3.85 0.37
CA HIS A 40 6.93 3.69 1.67
C HIS A 40 5.48 3.26 1.53
N ILE A 41 4.72 3.87 0.61
CA ILE A 41 3.30 3.54 0.41
C ILE A 41 3.18 2.09 -0.05
N MET A 42 3.91 1.69 -1.09
CA MET A 42 3.85 0.34 -1.65
C MET A 42 4.33 -0.72 -0.63
N THR A 43 5.42 -0.46 0.09
CA THR A 43 5.93 -1.39 1.11
C THR A 43 4.94 -1.53 2.26
N SER A 44 4.34 -0.44 2.73
CA SER A 44 3.34 -0.46 3.80
C SER A 44 2.05 -1.17 3.39
N MET A 45 1.63 -1.01 2.13
CA MET A 45 0.49 -1.72 1.57
C MET A 45 0.72 -3.24 1.54
N LEU A 46 1.87 -3.66 1.02
CA LEU A 46 2.25 -5.08 1.00
C LEU A 46 2.34 -5.66 2.43
N ALA A 47 2.98 -4.94 3.35
CA ALA A 47 3.08 -5.38 4.74
C ALA A 47 1.70 -5.58 5.38
N ARG A 48 0.74 -4.68 5.13
CA ARG A 48 -0.64 -4.81 5.61
C ARG A 48 -1.30 -6.09 5.11
N GLU A 49 -1.14 -6.41 3.82
CA GLU A 49 -1.70 -7.61 3.21
C GLU A 49 -1.08 -8.88 3.80
N LEU A 50 0.26 -8.91 3.96
CA LEU A 50 0.95 -10.01 4.63
C LEU A 50 0.49 -10.17 6.08
N ILE A 51 0.28 -9.08 6.82
CA ILE A 51 -0.24 -9.13 8.20
C ILE A 51 -1.66 -9.68 8.24
N ALA A 52 -2.52 -9.38 7.25
CA ALA A 52 -3.85 -9.97 7.16
C ALA A 52 -3.78 -11.50 7.06
N GLU A 53 -2.91 -12.00 6.17
CA GLU A 53 -2.69 -13.44 5.99
C GLU A 53 -2.09 -14.08 7.24
N LEU A 54 -1.13 -13.43 7.90
CA LEU A 54 -0.54 -13.91 9.15
C LEU A 54 -1.60 -14.03 10.27
N ILE A 55 -2.52 -13.08 10.37
CA ILE A 55 -3.63 -13.15 11.32
C ILE A 55 -4.52 -14.36 11.02
N GLU A 56 -4.81 -14.63 9.74
CA GLU A 56 -5.65 -15.75 9.35
C GLU A 56 -4.98 -17.10 9.61
N VAL A 57 -3.68 -17.22 9.28
CA VAL A 57 -2.87 -18.39 9.65
C VAL A 57 -2.89 -18.61 11.16
N GLN A 58 -2.73 -17.55 11.96
CA GLN A 58 -2.75 -17.66 13.42
C GLN A 58 -4.11 -18.14 13.96
N ARG A 59 -5.24 -17.68 13.38
CA ARG A 59 -6.58 -18.16 13.74
C ARG A 59 -6.77 -19.63 13.44
N GLN A 60 -6.32 -20.09 12.27
CA GLN A 60 -6.39 -21.51 11.89
C GLN A 60 -5.57 -22.39 12.84
N LEU A 61 -4.39 -21.93 13.26
CA LEU A 61 -3.57 -22.64 14.25
C LEU A 61 -4.27 -22.70 15.62
N GLN A 62 -4.96 -21.65 16.04
CA GLN A 62 -5.73 -21.65 17.29
C GLN A 62 -6.94 -22.59 17.26
N HIS A 63 -7.62 -22.73 16.11
CA HIS A 63 -8.77 -23.62 15.97
C HIS A 63 -8.40 -25.11 15.80
N ARG A 64 -7.11 -25.42 15.59
CA ARG A 64 -6.59 -26.79 15.51
C ARG A 64 -6.13 -27.37 16.86
N ASN A 65 -6.26 -26.61 17.95
CA ASN A 65 -6.08 -27.08 19.34
C ASN A 65 -7.42 -27.22 20.03
#